data_AF-A0A946YEH9-F1
#
_entry.id   AF-A0A946YEH9-F1
#
_cell.length_a   1.000
_cell.length_b   1.000
_cell.length_c   1.000
_cell.angle_alpha   90.00
_cell.angle_beta   90.00
_cell.angle_gamma   90.00
#
_symmetry.space_group_name_H-M   'P 1'
#
loop_
_entity.id
_entity.type
_entity.pdbx_description
1 polymer ?
#
loop_
_entity_poly.entity_id
_entity_poly.type
_entity_poly.pdbx_seq_one_letter_code
_entity_poly.pdbx_strand_id
1 'polypeptide(L)'
;MELSVEALKGLVLRLGEYATLDIGVQLAIIAVAILVAWSVHHVADKSLSARLDRHGLTLPREILIRLARRLVFPLAALPVVLAGLFVLQILDYPNGLLDIAAQLLIALGLVRIMVYGLRVGFAQGPALKAWEKFISTTVWSVVALHLVGWLQPVIEGMDKLAIDVGGSHFSLLMIVKLVLLSALYLMLAFWISGVVEQRMRASRHINASMRVGLSKVIKFVLVTVAILIALTEAGLNLATLTVFGGALGVG
;
A
#
# COMPACT_ATOMS: atom_id res chain seq x y z
N MET A 1 -29.14 -45.15 -23.26
CA MET A 1 -29.29 -43.97 -22.37
C MET A 1 -28.30 -44.01 -21.21
N GLU A 2 -27.96 -45.19 -20.65
CA GLU A 2 -27.01 -45.35 -19.53
C GLU A 2 -25.55 -44.98 -19.87
N LEU A 3 -25.06 -45.29 -21.08
CA LEU A 3 -23.70 -44.96 -21.53
C LEU A 3 -23.38 -43.45 -21.52
N SER A 4 -24.39 -42.59 -21.68
CA SER A 4 -24.20 -41.13 -21.65
C SER A 4 -24.07 -40.58 -20.22
N VAL A 5 -24.73 -41.23 -19.25
CA VAL A 5 -24.74 -40.81 -17.84
C VAL A 5 -23.42 -41.19 -17.16
N GLU A 6 -22.83 -42.34 -17.49
CA GLU A 6 -21.49 -42.71 -16.99
C GLU A 6 -20.38 -41.84 -17.56
N ALA A 7 -20.46 -41.49 -18.85
CA ALA A 7 -19.52 -40.55 -19.47
C ALA A 7 -19.59 -39.16 -18.82
N LEU A 8 -20.79 -38.68 -18.50
CA LEU A 8 -21.01 -37.43 -17.78
C LEU A 8 -20.48 -37.49 -16.34
N LYS A 9 -20.73 -38.59 -15.60
CA LYS A 9 -20.18 -38.78 -14.25
C LYS A 9 -18.65 -38.85 -14.27
N GLY A 10 -18.05 -39.53 -15.25
CA GLY A 10 -16.60 -39.59 -15.44
C GLY A 10 -15.98 -38.24 -15.76
N LEU A 11 -16.66 -37.42 -16.57
CA LEU A 11 -16.24 -36.04 -16.85
C LEU A 11 -16.36 -35.14 -15.62
N VAL A 12 -17.45 -35.23 -14.85
CA VAL A 12 -17.64 -34.45 -13.62
C VAL A 12 -16.62 -34.84 -12.54
N LEU A 13 -16.30 -36.14 -12.40
CA LEU A 13 -15.27 -36.61 -11.48
C LEU A 13 -13.88 -36.15 -11.90
N ARG A 14 -13.54 -36.23 -13.20
CA ARG A 14 -12.28 -35.71 -13.72
C ARG A 14 -12.16 -34.19 -13.56
N LEU A 15 -13.22 -33.44 -13.86
CA LEU A 15 -13.26 -31.98 -13.66
C LEU A 15 -13.11 -31.60 -12.18
N GLY A 16 -13.70 -32.38 -11.27
CA GLY A 16 -13.50 -32.22 -9.83
C GLY A 16 -12.07 -32.52 -9.41
N GLU A 17 -11.46 -33.57 -9.97
CA GLU A 17 -10.07 -33.97 -9.68
C GLU A 17 -9.05 -32.93 -10.18
N TYR A 18 -9.24 -32.39 -11.38
CA TYR A 18 -8.46 -31.26 -11.91
C TYR A 18 -8.63 -30.02 -11.02
N ALA A 19 -9.85 -29.64 -10.65
CA ALA A 19 -10.09 -28.49 -9.76
C ALA A 19 -9.44 -28.68 -8.37
N THR A 20 -9.44 -29.90 -7.83
CA THR A 20 -8.79 -30.19 -6.54
C THR A 20 -7.25 -30.21 -6.63
N LEU A 21 -6.69 -30.67 -7.76
CA LEU A 21 -5.25 -30.64 -8.02
C LEU A 21 -4.76 -29.20 -8.21
N ASP A 22 -5.53 -28.37 -8.92
CA ASP A 22 -5.24 -26.94 -9.12
C ASP A 22 -5.21 -26.17 -7.79
N ILE A 23 -6.21 -26.41 -6.94
CA ILE A 23 -6.28 -25.83 -5.58
C ILE A 23 -5.12 -26.37 -4.72
N GLY A 24 -4.77 -27.65 -4.85
CA GLY A 24 -3.66 -28.28 -4.12
C GLY A 24 -2.31 -27.65 -4.45
N VAL A 25 -2.03 -27.38 -5.73
CA VAL A 25 -0.80 -26.70 -6.18
C VAL A 25 -0.76 -25.25 -5.69
N GLN A 26 -1.88 -24.53 -5.77
CA GLN A 26 -1.97 -23.15 -5.25
C GLN A 26 -1.75 -23.12 -3.73
N LEU A 27 -2.33 -24.05 -2.98
CA LEU A 27 -2.10 -24.19 -1.53
C LEU A 27 -0.66 -24.57 -1.21
N ALA A 28 -0.02 -25.43 -2.01
CA ALA A 28 1.39 -25.78 -1.83
C ALA A 28 2.29 -24.56 -2.05
N ILE A 29 2.03 -23.73 -3.06
CA ILE A 29 2.79 -22.48 -3.30
C ILE A 29 2.55 -21.48 -2.16
N ILE A 30 1.32 -21.34 -1.68
CA ILE A 30 1.01 -20.51 -0.51
C ILE A 30 1.73 -21.03 0.74
N ALA A 31 1.75 -22.35 0.96
CA ALA A 31 2.45 -22.97 2.08
C ALA A 31 3.97 -22.75 1.98
N VAL A 32 4.55 -22.85 0.79
CA VAL A 32 5.97 -22.51 0.54
C VAL A 32 6.21 -21.02 0.79
N ALA A 33 5.34 -20.13 0.33
CA ALA A 33 5.45 -18.69 0.60
C ALA A 33 5.38 -18.39 2.10
N ILE A 34 4.50 -19.06 2.84
CA ILE A 34 4.40 -18.96 4.31
C ILE A 34 5.67 -19.50 4.97
N LEU A 35 6.19 -20.66 4.53
CA LEU A 35 7.40 -21.27 5.09
C LEU A 35 8.65 -20.43 4.84
N VAL A 36 8.78 -19.85 3.64
CA VAL A 36 9.87 -18.92 3.30
C VAL A 36 9.73 -17.65 4.13
N ALA A 37 8.54 -17.05 4.21
CA ALA A 37 8.31 -15.87 5.04
C ALA A 37 8.54 -16.14 6.53
N TRP A 38 8.20 -17.33 7.01
CA TRP A 38 8.45 -17.80 8.38
C TRP A 38 9.95 -18.01 8.64
N SER A 39 10.68 -18.65 7.73
CA SER A 39 12.14 -18.81 7.83
C SER A 39 12.87 -17.47 7.85
N VAL A 40 12.51 -16.54 6.96
CA VAL A 40 13.09 -15.20 6.93
C VAL A 40 12.79 -14.45 8.22
N HIS A 41 11.57 -14.56 8.75
CA HIS A 41 11.22 -14.01 10.06
C HIS A 41 12.08 -14.61 11.19
N HIS A 42 12.30 -15.93 11.19
CA HIS A 42 13.03 -16.62 12.25
C HIS A 42 14.53 -16.32 12.26
N VAL A 43 15.15 -16.19 11.08
CA VAL A 43 16.57 -15.80 10.92
C VAL A 43 16.78 -14.33 11.28
N ALA A 44 15.86 -13.45 10.88
CA ALA A 44 15.90 -12.03 11.24
C ALA A 44 15.74 -11.81 12.75
N ASP A 45 14.97 -12.66 13.43
CA ASP A 45 14.80 -12.61 14.88
C ASP A 45 16.08 -13.01 15.64
N LYS A 46 16.73 -14.10 15.21
CA LYS A 46 17.91 -14.67 15.86
C LYS A 46 19.17 -13.78 15.74
N SER A 47 19.30 -13.02 14.64
CA SER A 47 20.43 -12.12 14.40
C SER A 47 20.29 -10.75 15.09
N LEU A 48 19.05 -10.26 15.23
CA LEU A 48 18.78 -8.93 15.78
C LEU A 48 18.68 -8.93 17.31
N SER A 49 18.17 -10.02 17.92
CA SER A 49 18.14 -10.20 19.37
C SER A 49 19.54 -10.33 19.98
N ALA A 50 20.46 -11.03 19.31
CA ALA A 50 21.85 -11.18 19.76
C ALA A 50 22.65 -9.86 19.81
N ARG A 51 22.19 -8.79 19.14
CA ARG A 51 22.82 -7.46 19.18
C ARG A 51 22.10 -6.47 20.11
N LEU A 52 20.90 -6.79 20.60
CA LEU A 52 20.09 -5.89 21.43
C LEU A 52 20.40 -6.00 22.94
N ASP A 53 20.91 -7.14 23.42
CA ASP A 53 21.24 -7.33 24.84
C ASP A 53 22.50 -6.56 25.32
N ARG A 54 23.25 -5.92 24.42
CA ARG A 54 24.46 -5.15 24.81
C ARG A 54 24.21 -3.68 25.10
N HIS A 55 23.04 -3.12 24.79
CA HIS A 55 22.80 -1.69 24.92
C HIS A 55 21.40 -1.43 25.49
N GLY A 56 21.31 -1.38 26.83
CA GLY A 56 20.10 -1.01 27.57
C GLY A 56 19.66 0.42 27.28
N LEU A 57 18.97 0.63 26.14
CA LEU A 57 18.56 1.94 25.65
C LEU A 57 17.08 1.93 25.23
N THR A 58 16.29 2.53 26.13
CA THR A 58 14.98 3.20 26.02
C THR A 58 13.89 2.65 25.08
N LEU A 59 12.71 2.57 25.69
CA LEU A 59 11.44 1.95 25.28
C LEU A 59 10.82 2.29 23.88
N PRO A 60 11.18 3.35 23.12
CA PRO A 60 10.56 3.57 21.81
C PRO A 60 10.97 2.55 20.74
N ARG A 61 12.18 1.99 20.82
CA ARG A 61 12.76 1.19 19.73
C ARG A 61 12.23 -0.24 19.69
N GLU A 62 11.83 -0.82 20.81
CA GLU A 62 11.27 -2.18 20.86
C GLU A 62 9.88 -2.30 20.23
N ILE A 63 9.07 -1.25 20.29
CA ILE A 63 7.77 -1.19 19.62
C ILE A 63 7.97 -0.99 18.11
N LEU A 64 8.98 -0.20 17.71
CA LEU A 64 9.42 -0.10 16.30
C LEU A 64 9.92 -1.45 15.76
N ILE A 65 10.73 -2.16 16.53
CA ILE A 65 11.30 -3.46 16.12
C ILE A 65 10.20 -4.51 16.07
N ARG A 66 9.25 -4.55 17.01
CA ARG A 66 8.09 -5.47 16.94
C ARG A 66 7.20 -5.23 15.71
N LEU A 67 6.96 -3.97 15.35
CA LEU A 67 6.20 -3.63 14.14
C LEU A 67 7.01 -3.74 12.84
N ALA A 68 8.35 -3.62 12.89
CA ALA A 68 9.24 -3.93 11.77
C ALA A 68 9.38 -5.45 11.56
N ARG A 69 9.27 -6.25 12.62
CA ARG A 69 9.37 -7.72 12.57
C ARG A 69 8.11 -8.38 12.02
N ARG A 70 6.93 -7.93 12.47
CA ARG A 70 6.00 -7.21 11.59
C ARG A 70 6.16 -7.39 10.08
N LEU A 71 6.69 -6.31 9.46
CA LEU A 71 6.97 -6.06 8.03
C LEU A 71 7.71 -7.17 7.29
N VAL A 72 8.58 -7.92 7.96
CA VAL A 72 9.41 -8.96 7.33
C VAL A 72 8.54 -10.01 6.64
N PHE A 73 7.40 -10.38 7.24
CA PHE A 73 6.52 -11.41 6.68
C PHE A 73 5.98 -11.07 5.28
N PRO A 74 5.24 -9.97 5.04
CA PRO A 74 4.71 -9.64 3.71
C PRO A 74 5.80 -9.24 2.73
N LEU A 75 6.86 -8.55 3.14
CA LEU A 75 7.96 -8.18 2.23
C LEU A 75 8.76 -9.41 1.77
N ALA A 76 8.89 -10.44 2.60
CA ALA A 76 9.52 -11.71 2.22
C ALA A 76 8.55 -12.62 1.44
N ALA A 77 7.25 -12.61 1.77
CA ALA A 77 6.24 -13.41 1.10
C ALA A 77 5.90 -12.89 -0.31
N LEU A 78 5.88 -11.57 -0.52
CA LEU A 78 5.53 -10.91 -1.79
C LEU A 78 6.34 -11.45 -2.99
N PRO A 79 7.68 -11.45 -2.97
CA PRO A 79 8.46 -11.93 -4.11
C PRO A 79 8.25 -13.43 -4.37
N VAL A 80 7.97 -14.24 -3.33
CA VAL A 80 7.69 -15.67 -3.49
C VAL A 80 6.33 -15.89 -4.14
N VAL A 81 5.30 -15.16 -3.71
CA VAL A 81 3.96 -15.26 -4.30
C VAL A 81 3.96 -14.71 -5.72
N LEU A 82 4.64 -13.60 -6.01
CA LEU A 82 4.78 -13.08 -7.38
C LEU A 82 5.53 -14.07 -8.29
N ALA A 83 6.61 -14.69 -7.80
CA ALA A 83 7.32 -15.72 -8.55
C ALA A 83 6.44 -16.94 -8.83
N GLY A 84 5.64 -17.38 -7.85
CA GLY A 84 4.67 -18.46 -8.03
C GLY A 84 3.59 -18.12 -9.05
N LEU A 85 3.13 -16.87 -9.07
CA LEU A 85 2.12 -16.36 -10.00
C LEU A 85 2.69 -16.33 -11.42
N PHE A 86 3.92 -15.86 -11.57
CA PHE A 86 4.64 -15.84 -12.84
C PHE A 86 4.87 -17.25 -13.40
N VAL A 87 5.24 -18.22 -12.55
CA VAL A 87 5.41 -19.62 -12.95
C VAL A 87 4.07 -20.24 -13.38
N LEU A 88 2.99 -20.01 -12.63
CA LEU A 88 1.67 -20.55 -12.99
C LEU A 88 1.09 -19.91 -14.25
N GLN A 89 1.36 -18.63 -14.51
CA GLN A 89 1.00 -17.96 -15.76
C GLN A 89 1.73 -18.54 -16.97
N ILE A 90 3.03 -18.84 -16.83
CA ILE A 90 3.80 -19.48 -17.91
C ILE A 90 3.30 -20.90 -18.21
N LEU A 91 2.80 -21.59 -17.19
CA LEU A 91 2.27 -22.95 -17.29
C LEU A 91 0.78 -23.00 -17.65
N ASP A 92 0.14 -21.85 -17.90
CA ASP A 92 -1.29 -21.69 -18.22
C ASP A 92 -2.23 -22.36 -17.19
N TYR A 93 -1.77 -22.41 -15.93
CA TYR A 93 -2.52 -22.98 -14.82
C TYR A 93 -3.47 -21.93 -14.22
N PRO A 94 -4.68 -22.33 -13.77
CA PRO A 94 -5.55 -21.43 -13.04
C PRO A 94 -4.84 -20.94 -11.76
N ASN A 95 -4.95 -19.65 -11.49
CA ASN A 95 -4.17 -18.93 -10.47
C ASN A 95 -5.02 -18.07 -9.54
N GLY A 96 -6.35 -18.29 -9.51
CA GLY A 96 -7.30 -17.43 -8.79
C GLY A 96 -7.01 -17.24 -7.28
N LEU A 97 -6.64 -18.29 -6.53
CA LEU A 97 -6.29 -18.12 -5.11
C LEU A 97 -4.95 -17.40 -4.96
N LEU A 98 -4.01 -17.62 -5.87
CA LEU A 98 -2.71 -16.98 -5.83
C LEU A 98 -2.78 -15.48 -6.16
N ASP A 99 -3.68 -15.11 -7.06
CA ASP A 99 -3.98 -13.72 -7.40
C ASP A 99 -4.59 -12.97 -6.21
N ILE A 100 -5.59 -13.58 -5.54
CA ILE A 100 -6.15 -13.05 -4.30
C ILE A 100 -5.05 -12.92 -3.22
N ALA A 101 -4.21 -13.94 -3.05
CA ALA A 101 -3.11 -13.93 -2.08
C ALA A 101 -2.08 -12.83 -2.41
N ALA A 102 -1.73 -12.65 -3.67
CA ALA A 102 -0.84 -11.58 -4.14
C ALA A 102 -1.44 -10.22 -3.84
N GLN A 103 -2.71 -10.01 -4.16
CA GLN A 103 -3.40 -8.75 -3.95
C GLN A 103 -3.50 -8.39 -2.46
N LEU A 104 -3.78 -9.38 -1.59
CA LEU A 104 -3.74 -9.24 -0.14
C LEU A 104 -2.33 -8.90 0.37
N LEU A 105 -1.30 -9.57 -0.14
CA LEU A 105 0.09 -9.31 0.24
C LEU A 105 0.57 -7.93 -0.21
N ILE A 106 0.18 -7.49 -1.40
CA ILE A 106 0.44 -6.14 -1.92
C ILE A 106 -0.24 -5.11 -1.02
N ALA A 107 -1.52 -5.29 -0.71
CA ALA A 107 -2.25 -4.40 0.20
C ALA A 107 -1.59 -4.31 1.58
N LEU A 108 -1.23 -5.47 2.16
CA LEU A 108 -0.56 -5.56 3.45
C LEU A 108 0.84 -4.93 3.43
N GLY A 109 1.59 -5.14 2.34
CA GLY A 109 2.90 -4.54 2.11
C GLY A 109 2.82 -3.02 2.02
N LEU A 110 1.88 -2.49 1.23
CA LEU A 110 1.66 -1.07 1.03
C LEU A 110 1.29 -0.35 2.34
N VAL A 111 0.30 -0.87 3.08
CA VAL A 111 -0.09 -0.34 4.40
C VAL A 111 1.11 -0.24 5.32
N ARG A 112 1.97 -1.26 5.32
CA ARG A 112 3.10 -1.34 6.22
C ARG A 112 4.25 -0.44 5.82
N ILE A 113 4.54 -0.33 4.53
CA ILE A 113 5.52 0.64 4.01
C ILE A 113 5.06 2.05 4.34
N MET A 114 3.77 2.37 4.14
CA MET A 114 3.18 3.63 4.58
C MET A 114 3.42 3.83 6.09
N VAL A 115 2.90 2.95 6.95
CA VAL A 115 2.99 3.04 8.42
C VAL A 115 4.44 3.23 8.89
N TYR A 116 5.38 2.46 8.32
CA TYR A 116 6.80 2.60 8.63
C TYR A 116 7.35 3.96 8.18
N GLY A 117 6.98 4.42 6.99
CA GLY A 117 7.30 5.74 6.46
C GLY A 117 6.83 6.85 7.41
N LEU A 118 5.57 6.83 7.87
CA LEU A 118 5.11 7.83 8.85
C LEU A 118 5.95 7.78 10.13
N ARG A 119 6.27 6.59 10.63
CA ARG A 119 6.98 6.44 11.89
C ARG A 119 8.44 6.88 11.84
N VAL A 120 9.06 6.82 10.65
CA VAL A 120 10.42 7.34 10.41
C VAL A 120 10.40 8.86 10.19
N GLY A 121 9.37 9.38 9.51
CA GLY A 121 9.26 10.80 9.17
C GLY A 121 8.68 11.70 10.27
N PHE A 122 7.86 11.14 11.17
CA PHE A 122 7.15 11.88 12.22
C PHE A 122 7.59 11.50 13.63
N ALA A 123 7.53 12.48 14.54
CA ALA A 123 7.68 12.23 15.96
C ALA A 123 6.56 11.30 16.46
N GLN A 124 6.92 10.28 17.24
CA GLN A 124 5.98 9.30 17.77
C GLN A 124 4.96 10.00 18.69
N GLY A 125 3.69 10.03 18.28
CA GLY A 125 2.63 10.71 19.01
C GLY A 125 1.23 10.13 18.76
N PRO A 126 0.19 10.64 19.45
CA PRO A 126 -1.18 10.15 19.31
C PRO A 126 -1.71 10.26 17.87
N ALA A 127 -1.32 11.31 17.16
CA ALA A 127 -1.68 11.54 15.76
C ALA A 127 -1.18 10.41 14.84
N LEU A 128 0.06 9.93 15.04
CA LEU A 128 0.61 8.82 14.26
C LEU A 128 -0.25 7.57 14.41
N LYS A 129 -0.63 7.20 15.64
CA LYS A 129 -1.48 6.03 15.89
C LYS A 129 -2.87 6.16 15.24
N ALA A 130 -3.44 7.36 15.23
CA ALA A 130 -4.70 7.62 14.56
C ALA A 130 -4.58 7.41 13.04
N TRP A 131 -3.51 7.91 12.42
CA TRP A 131 -3.21 7.69 11.01
C TRP A 131 -2.95 6.22 10.68
N GLU A 132 -2.18 5.50 11.50
CA GLU A 132 -1.96 4.05 11.34
C GLU A 132 -3.29 3.29 11.34
N LYS A 133 -4.18 3.61 12.29
CA LYS A 133 -5.52 2.99 12.38
C LYS A 133 -6.41 3.35 11.20
N PHE A 134 -6.41 4.61 10.78
CA PHE A 134 -7.20 5.08 9.64
C PHE A 134 -6.77 4.36 8.35
N ILE A 135 -5.47 4.37 8.03
CA ILE A 135 -4.92 3.70 6.83
C ILE A 135 -5.24 2.20 6.86
N SER A 136 -4.99 1.54 7.98
CA SER A 136 -5.27 0.10 8.12
C SER A 136 -6.76 -0.19 7.91
N THR A 137 -7.65 0.59 8.53
CA THR A 137 -9.10 0.38 8.40
C THR A 137 -9.55 0.59 6.96
N THR A 138 -9.12 1.67 6.32
CA THR A 138 -9.46 1.97 4.92
C THR A 138 -9.02 0.86 3.97
N VAL A 139 -7.78 0.38 4.09
CA VAL A 139 -7.28 -0.69 3.21
C VAL A 139 -8.03 -2.00 3.43
N TRP A 140 -8.29 -2.38 4.69
CA TRP A 140 -9.08 -3.58 4.97
C TRP A 140 -10.52 -3.46 4.44
N SER A 141 -11.13 -2.28 4.52
CA SER A 141 -12.46 -2.04 3.93
C SER A 141 -12.44 -2.19 2.41
N VAL A 142 -11.44 -1.64 1.72
CA VAL A 142 -11.29 -1.76 0.26
C VAL A 142 -11.07 -3.22 -0.15
N VAL A 143 -10.21 -3.93 0.58
CA VAL A 143 -9.96 -5.35 0.36
C VAL A 143 -11.24 -6.16 0.57
N ALA A 144 -11.98 -5.92 1.65
CA ALA A 144 -13.25 -6.61 1.91
C ALA A 144 -14.27 -6.37 0.79
N LEU A 145 -14.42 -5.11 0.34
CA LEU A 145 -15.27 -4.75 -0.81
C LEU A 145 -14.84 -5.46 -2.09
N HIS A 146 -13.53 -5.57 -2.33
CA HIS A 146 -12.99 -6.27 -3.48
C HIS A 146 -13.28 -7.78 -3.43
N LEU A 147 -13.05 -8.42 -2.29
CA LEU A 147 -13.29 -9.86 -2.10
C LEU A 147 -14.75 -10.25 -2.25
N VAL A 148 -15.68 -9.38 -1.84
CA VAL A 148 -17.13 -9.59 -2.02
C VAL A 148 -17.59 -9.25 -3.44
N GLY A 149 -16.71 -8.68 -4.29
CA GLY A 149 -17.04 -8.26 -5.65
C GLY A 149 -17.85 -6.97 -5.74
N TRP A 150 -18.04 -6.28 -4.61
CA TRP A 150 -18.84 -5.05 -4.51
C TRP A 150 -18.06 -3.78 -4.77
N LEU A 151 -16.74 -3.88 -4.94
CA LEU A 151 -15.88 -2.73 -5.17
C LEU A 151 -16.36 -1.89 -6.38
N GLN A 152 -16.61 -2.54 -7.52
CA GLN A 152 -17.06 -1.82 -8.72
C GLN A 152 -18.46 -1.20 -8.57
N PRO A 153 -19.48 -1.93 -8.07
CA PRO A 153 -20.78 -1.34 -7.76
C PRO A 153 -20.71 -0.11 -6.84
N VAL A 154 -19.85 -0.14 -5.82
CA VAL A 154 -19.67 0.99 -4.90
C VAL A 154 -18.98 2.17 -5.60
N ILE A 155 -17.93 1.91 -6.38
CA ILE A 155 -17.24 2.95 -7.15
C ILE A 155 -18.23 3.65 -8.10
N GLU A 156 -18.98 2.88 -8.88
CA GLU A 156 -19.99 3.40 -9.80
C GLU A 156 -21.11 4.15 -9.06
N GLY A 157 -21.55 3.64 -7.92
CA GLY A 157 -22.56 4.30 -7.09
C GLY A 157 -22.09 5.66 -6.56
N MET A 158 -20.83 5.75 -6.13
CA MET A 158 -20.21 7.01 -5.71
C MET A 158 -19.98 7.96 -6.89
N ASP A 159 -19.72 7.44 -8.08
CA ASP A 159 -19.52 8.25 -9.27
C ASP A 159 -20.83 8.82 -9.81
N LYS A 160 -21.95 8.09 -9.69
CA LYS A 160 -23.29 8.57 -10.05
C LYS A 160 -23.73 9.79 -9.23
N LEU A 161 -23.22 9.94 -8.01
CA LEU A 161 -23.47 11.11 -7.17
C LEU A 161 -22.54 12.25 -7.59
N ALA A 162 -22.77 12.78 -8.79
CA ALA A 162 -21.94 13.82 -9.39
C ALA A 162 -22.71 15.07 -9.79
N ILE A 163 -21.97 16.18 -9.80
CA ILE A 163 -22.39 17.48 -10.31
C ILE A 163 -21.35 17.91 -11.33
N ASP A 164 -21.78 18.14 -12.58
CA ASP A 164 -20.91 18.66 -13.62
C ASP A 164 -20.90 20.19 -13.58
N VAL A 165 -19.73 20.80 -13.37
CA VAL A 165 -19.56 22.26 -13.36
C VAL A 165 -18.38 22.64 -14.25
N GLY A 166 -18.63 23.45 -15.28
CA GLY A 166 -17.56 24.02 -16.13
C GLY A 166 -16.68 22.97 -16.83
N GLY A 167 -17.24 21.82 -17.19
CA GLY A 167 -16.51 20.70 -17.81
C GLY A 167 -15.70 19.84 -16.84
N SER A 168 -15.83 20.05 -15.52
CA SER A 168 -15.26 19.18 -14.49
C SER A 168 -16.37 18.37 -13.81
N HIS A 169 -16.16 17.05 -13.73
CA HIS A 169 -17.08 16.09 -13.13
C HIS A 169 -16.80 15.97 -11.63
N PHE A 170 -17.61 16.62 -10.78
CA PHE A 170 -17.45 16.57 -9.33
C PHE A 170 -18.32 15.46 -8.74
N SER A 171 -17.77 14.25 -8.65
CA SER A 171 -18.44 13.11 -8.02
C SER A 171 -18.02 12.91 -6.55
N LEU A 172 -18.86 12.22 -5.77
CA LEU A 172 -18.47 11.77 -4.43
C LEU A 172 -17.20 10.90 -4.47
N LEU A 173 -17.05 10.11 -5.54
CA LEU A 173 -15.83 9.35 -5.82
C LEU A 173 -14.61 10.27 -5.93
N MET A 174 -14.71 11.38 -6.67
CA MET A 174 -13.64 12.37 -6.79
C MET A 174 -13.23 12.91 -5.42
N ILE A 175 -14.20 13.31 -4.58
CA ILE A 175 -13.93 13.86 -3.24
C ILE A 175 -13.18 12.83 -2.38
N VAL A 176 -13.64 11.58 -2.38
CA VAL A 176 -12.98 10.52 -1.61
C VAL A 176 -11.58 10.22 -2.15
N LYS A 177 -11.40 10.14 -3.47
CA LYS A 177 -10.08 10.02 -4.10
C LYS A 177 -9.18 11.17 -3.70
N LEU A 178 -9.67 12.40 -3.76
CA LEU A 178 -8.90 13.60 -3.42
C LEU A 178 -8.42 13.57 -1.96
N VAL A 179 -9.30 13.23 -1.01
CA VAL A 179 -8.92 13.14 0.41
C VAL A 179 -7.88 12.05 0.63
N LEU A 180 -8.09 10.85 0.08
CA LEU A 180 -7.19 9.72 0.26
C LEU A 180 -5.82 9.96 -0.39
N LEU A 181 -5.81 10.43 -1.65
CA LEU A 181 -4.59 10.73 -2.39
C LEU A 181 -3.84 11.90 -1.77
N SER A 182 -4.54 12.96 -1.36
CA SER A 182 -3.89 14.09 -0.68
C SER A 182 -3.24 13.64 0.63
N ALA A 183 -3.94 12.84 1.45
CA ALA A 183 -3.36 12.30 2.67
C ALA A 183 -2.09 11.48 2.38
N LEU A 184 -2.14 10.60 1.38
CA LEU A 184 -0.99 9.79 0.95
C LEU A 184 0.18 10.66 0.45
N TYR A 185 -0.06 11.59 -0.47
CA TYR A 185 1.00 12.40 -1.05
C TYR A 185 1.60 13.39 -0.05
N LEU A 186 0.79 14.01 0.80
CA LEU A 186 1.28 14.90 1.86
C LEU A 186 2.15 14.12 2.85
N MET A 187 1.75 12.91 3.19
CA MET A 187 2.52 12.02 4.04
C MET A 187 3.88 11.68 3.42
N LEU A 188 3.92 11.36 2.12
CA LEU A 188 5.19 11.17 1.39
C LEU A 188 6.03 12.44 1.37
N ALA A 189 5.43 13.60 1.10
CA ALA A 189 6.11 14.89 1.10
C ALA A 189 6.77 15.19 2.46
N PHE A 190 6.04 14.96 3.56
CA PHE A 190 6.57 15.15 4.90
C PHE A 190 7.67 14.15 5.25
N TRP A 191 7.55 12.89 4.82
CA TRP A 191 8.59 11.89 4.99
C TRP A 191 9.88 12.28 4.25
N ILE A 192 9.78 12.62 2.96
CA ILE A 192 10.92 13.08 2.14
C ILE A 192 11.54 14.33 2.76
N SER A 193 10.71 15.30 3.18
CA SER A 193 11.18 16.50 3.85
C SER A 193 11.98 16.19 5.11
N GLY A 194 11.55 15.23 5.93
CA GLY A 194 12.26 14.80 7.14
C GLY A 194 13.60 14.15 6.82
N VAL A 195 13.66 13.29 5.79
CA VAL A 195 14.91 12.66 5.32
C VAL A 195 15.91 13.72 4.83
N VAL A 196 15.43 14.68 4.04
CA VAL A 196 16.25 15.80 3.54
C VAL A 196 16.77 16.64 4.70
N GLU A 197 15.92 16.98 5.67
CA GLU A 197 16.33 17.76 6.85
C GLU A 197 17.41 17.00 7.66
N GLN A 198 17.26 15.69 7.84
CA GLN A 198 18.25 14.87 8.54
C GLN A 198 19.59 14.82 7.79
N ARG A 199 19.56 14.66 6.46
CA ARG A 199 20.74 14.75 5.58
C ARG A 199 21.42 16.11 5.69
N MET A 200 20.65 17.19 5.71
CA MET A 200 21.18 18.56 5.84
C MET A 200 21.78 18.83 7.22
N ARG A 201 21.20 18.25 8.29
CA ARG A 201 21.77 18.33 9.65
C ARG A 201 23.11 17.59 9.75
N ALA A 202 23.30 16.50 9.02
CA ALA A 202 24.54 15.74 9.00
C ALA A 202 25.66 16.42 8.19
N SER A 203 25.33 17.39 7.34
CA SER A 203 26.32 18.14 6.54
C SER A 203 27.00 19.24 7.36
N ARG A 204 28.33 19.22 7.42
CA ARG A 204 29.15 20.27 8.05
C ARG A 204 29.21 21.58 7.27
N HIS A 205 28.81 21.58 6.00
CA HIS A 205 28.94 22.72 5.08
C HIS A 205 27.71 23.64 5.07
N ILE A 206 26.62 23.30 5.78
CA ILE A 206 25.38 24.09 5.82
C ILE A 206 25.24 24.76 7.20
N ASN A 207 25.41 26.08 7.21
CA ASN A 207 25.16 26.96 8.35
C ASN A 207 23.66 27.00 8.74
N ALA A 208 23.38 27.24 10.02
CA ALA A 208 22.05 27.01 10.62
C ALA A 208 20.92 27.81 9.95
N SER A 209 21.18 29.07 9.60
CA SER A 209 20.19 29.96 8.96
C SER A 209 19.77 29.46 7.58
N MET A 210 20.74 29.05 6.75
CA MET A 210 20.48 28.49 5.41
C MET A 210 19.75 27.15 5.49
N ARG A 211 20.06 26.34 6.51
CA ARG A 211 19.38 25.06 6.76
C ARG A 211 17.89 25.26 6.99
N VAL A 212 17.50 26.19 7.86
CA VAL A 212 16.10 26.45 8.19
C VAL A 212 15.36 27.01 6.97
N GLY A 213 15.98 27.95 6.25
CA GLY A 213 15.41 28.53 5.03
C GLY A 213 15.16 27.47 3.96
N LEU A 214 16.21 26.72 3.59
CA LEU A 214 16.11 25.70 2.55
C LEU A 214 15.16 24.55 2.95
N SER A 215 15.13 24.14 4.22
CA SER A 215 14.18 23.12 4.69
C SER A 215 12.73 23.60 4.55
N LYS A 216 12.44 24.87 4.85
CA LYS A 216 11.10 25.45 4.65
C LYS A 216 10.72 25.48 3.16
N VAL A 217 11.63 25.89 2.29
CA VAL A 217 11.39 25.93 0.84
C VAL A 217 11.14 24.53 0.30
N ILE A 218 11.99 23.55 0.63
CA ILE A 218 11.83 22.17 0.20
C ILE A 218 10.49 21.59 0.69
N LYS A 219 10.16 21.81 1.97
CA LYS A 219 8.88 21.36 2.53
C LYS A 219 7.69 21.99 1.81
N PHE A 220 7.74 23.29 1.53
CA PHE A 220 6.70 23.99 0.79
C PHE A 220 6.54 23.42 -0.63
N VAL A 221 7.64 23.27 -1.37
CA VAL A 221 7.63 22.71 -2.74
C VAL A 221 7.07 21.29 -2.74
N LEU A 222 7.53 20.42 -1.83
CA LEU A 222 7.05 19.04 -1.75
C LEU A 222 5.55 18.97 -1.44
N VAL A 223 5.05 19.81 -0.53
CA VAL A 223 3.61 19.89 -0.20
C VAL A 223 2.80 20.39 -1.39
N THR A 224 3.26 21.42 -2.09
CA THR A 224 2.58 21.95 -3.28
C THR A 224 2.51 20.90 -4.37
N VAL A 225 3.63 20.23 -4.69
CA VAL A 225 3.65 19.14 -5.67
C VAL A 225 2.74 17.99 -5.26
N ALA A 226 2.74 17.60 -3.99
CA ALA A 226 1.86 16.56 -3.46
C ALA A 226 0.38 16.89 -3.68
N ILE A 227 -0.04 18.12 -3.42
CA ILE A 227 -1.42 18.56 -3.63
C ILE A 227 -1.76 18.57 -5.13
N LEU A 228 -0.87 19.07 -5.98
CA LEU A 228 -1.08 19.10 -7.44
C LEU A 228 -1.27 17.68 -8.01
N ILE A 229 -0.42 16.74 -7.60
CA ILE A 229 -0.54 15.33 -8.02
C ILE A 229 -1.86 14.74 -7.53
N ALA A 230 -2.22 14.97 -6.25
CA ALA A 230 -3.48 14.49 -5.70
C ALA A 230 -4.71 15.01 -6.46
N LEU A 231 -4.70 16.28 -6.85
CA LEU A 231 -5.76 16.89 -7.66
C LEU A 231 -5.85 16.24 -9.04
N THR A 232 -4.71 16.09 -9.74
CA THR A 232 -4.71 15.46 -11.07
C THR A 232 -5.22 14.03 -11.06
N GLU A 233 -4.78 13.23 -10.09
CA GLU A 233 -5.16 11.82 -9.99
C GLU A 233 -6.59 11.63 -9.49
N ALA A 234 -7.11 12.58 -8.71
CA ALA A 234 -8.53 12.60 -8.35
C ALA A 234 -9.43 12.89 -9.56
N GLY A 235 -8.88 13.43 -10.66
CA GLY A 235 -9.62 13.77 -11.88
C GLY A 235 -9.93 15.27 -12.01
N LEU A 236 -9.33 16.13 -11.18
CA LEU A 236 -9.48 17.57 -11.32
C LEU A 236 -8.59 18.11 -12.46
N ASN A 237 -9.19 18.92 -13.32
CA ASN A 237 -8.46 19.58 -14.38
C ASN A 237 -7.62 20.74 -13.81
N LEU A 238 -6.29 20.61 -13.86
CA LEU A 238 -5.38 21.66 -13.42
C LEU A 238 -5.53 22.97 -14.22
N ALA A 239 -6.06 22.91 -15.44
CA ALA A 239 -6.32 24.11 -16.24
C ALA A 239 -7.26 25.06 -15.51
N THR A 240 -8.31 24.52 -14.87
CA THR A 240 -9.27 25.31 -14.09
C THR A 240 -8.57 26.04 -12.94
N LEU A 241 -7.72 25.34 -12.18
CA LEU A 241 -6.94 25.94 -11.09
C LEU A 241 -5.88 26.93 -11.58
N THR A 242 -5.29 26.68 -12.76
CA THR A 242 -4.29 27.57 -13.35
C THR A 242 -4.92 28.89 -13.81
N VAL A 243 -6.14 28.86 -14.36
CA VAL A 243 -6.90 30.07 -14.70
C VAL A 243 -7.24 30.88 -13.45
N PHE A 244 -7.74 30.23 -12.38
CA PHE A 244 -8.03 30.90 -11.11
C PHE A 244 -6.76 31.41 -10.41
N GLY A 245 -5.69 30.62 -10.39
CA GLY A 245 -4.40 31.01 -9.83
C GLY A 245 -3.75 32.16 -10.60
N GLY A 246 -3.89 32.19 -11.93
CA GLY A 246 -3.47 33.31 -12.76
C GLY A 246 -4.23 34.59 -12.43
N ALA A 247 -5.55 34.52 -12.26
CA ALA A 247 -6.35 35.68 -11.86
C ALA A 247 -6.00 36.19 -10.44
N LEU A 248 -5.73 35.30 -9.49
CA LEU A 248 -5.31 35.65 -8.13
C LEU A 248 -3.88 36.19 -8.05
N GLY A 249 -2.97 35.75 -8.91
CA GLY A 249 -1.57 36.20 -8.91
C GLY A 249 -1.35 37.57 -9.55
N VAL A 250 -2.35 38.09 -10.26
CA VAL A 250 -2.34 39.43 -10.87
C VAL A 250 -3.02 40.46 -9.95
N GLY A 251 -3.76 40.02 -8.95
CA GLY A 251 -4.48 40.84 -7.97
C GLY A 251 -3.70 41.17 -6.71
#